data_AF-I0Z7A0-F1
#
_entry.id   AF-I0Z7A0-F1
#
_cell.length_a   1.000
_cell.length_b   1.000
_cell.length_c   1.000
_cell.angle_alpha   90.00
_cell.angle_beta   90.00
_cell.angle_gamma   90.00
#
_symmetry.space_group_name_H-M   'P 1'
#
loop_
_entity.id
_entity.type
_entity.pdbx_description
1 polymer ?
#
loop_
_entity_poly.entity_id
_entity_poly.type
_entity_poly.pdbx_seq_one_letter_code
_entity_poly.pdbx_strand_id
1 'polypeptide(L)'
;MRFHVVVQTLKGNIRVFCRVRPLAPGSSDVEKLESGQPVLAFPPAGDATTAGVELTASNGNKNTFTFDQVFGPTASQEEVFEEISLLVQSALDGYKVCIFAYGQTGSGKTHTMLGTPDQAGLIPRAVEQLFTAARALEASQGWTFEMKASMLEIYNEEYKDLLGKGPPAGKKHTVTHDERAGMTAVSHLEAVECADPKAVRALLERAARLRAVGATAANERSSRSHMVFLLSIRGANATTGQRLNGMLNLIDLAGSERLKTSGASGERLKETQAINKSLSALGDVIAALGSREAHIPYRNSKLTWLLQGCLGGDAKMLMIANVAPTLSAANESLCSLRFAAKVNATEIGTARRSTSFAK
;
A
#
# COMPACT_ATOMS: atom_id res chain seq x y z
N MET A 1 -9.16 14.74 -16.11
CA MET A 1 -8.50 14.03 -14.99
C MET A 1 -7.95 14.95 -13.89
N ARG A 2 -7.22 16.04 -14.18
CA ARG A 2 -6.67 16.96 -13.14
C ARG A 2 -7.71 17.52 -12.14
N PHE A 3 -8.92 17.84 -12.60
CA PHE A 3 -10.00 18.31 -11.70
C PHE A 3 -10.54 17.23 -10.76
N HIS A 4 -10.56 15.95 -11.16
CA HIS A 4 -11.11 14.87 -10.34
C HIS A 4 -10.21 14.57 -9.12
N VAL A 5 -8.89 14.58 -9.32
CA VAL A 5 -7.90 14.42 -8.23
C VAL A 5 -8.03 15.55 -7.20
N VAL A 6 -8.21 16.80 -7.65
CA VAL A 6 -8.41 17.94 -6.76
C VAL A 6 -9.73 17.80 -5.97
N VAL A 7 -10.83 17.42 -6.62
CA VAL A 7 -12.15 17.25 -5.99
C VAL A 7 -12.15 16.10 -4.96
N GLN A 8 -11.48 14.99 -5.23
CA GLN A 8 -11.40 13.88 -4.25
C GLN A 8 -10.49 14.21 -3.07
N THR A 9 -9.39 14.93 -3.30
CA THR A 9 -8.51 15.42 -2.22
C THR A 9 -9.26 16.38 -1.28
N LEU A 10 -10.24 17.12 -1.80
CA LEU A 10 -11.11 18.01 -1.02
C LEU A 10 -12.15 17.26 -0.17
N LYS A 11 -12.58 16.05 -0.59
CA LYS A 11 -13.60 15.27 0.15
C LYS A 11 -13.04 14.46 1.32
N GLY A 12 -11.74 14.15 1.34
CA GLY A 12 -11.13 13.39 2.44
C GLY A 12 -11.48 11.89 2.43
N ASN A 13 -11.73 11.32 1.26
CA ASN A 13 -12.01 9.89 1.09
C ASN A 13 -10.71 9.11 0.89
N ILE A 14 -10.72 7.84 1.30
CA ILE A 14 -9.67 6.90 0.90
C ILE A 14 -9.88 6.59 -0.58
N ARG A 15 -8.88 6.92 -1.42
CA ARG A 15 -8.93 6.53 -2.84
C ARG A 15 -8.73 5.03 -2.95
N VAL A 16 -9.39 4.41 -3.91
CA VAL A 16 -9.32 2.98 -4.19
C VAL A 16 -9.14 2.77 -5.69
N PHE A 17 -8.06 2.11 -6.06
CA PHE A 17 -7.84 1.60 -7.40
C PHE A 17 -8.04 0.08 -7.41
N CYS A 18 -8.62 -0.46 -8.46
CA CYS A 18 -8.64 -1.90 -8.72
C CYS A 18 -7.60 -2.21 -9.80
N ARG A 19 -6.80 -3.25 -9.60
CA ARG A 19 -5.82 -3.72 -10.60
C ARG A 19 -5.95 -5.21 -10.80
N VAL A 20 -6.26 -5.59 -12.04
CA VAL A 20 -6.36 -6.99 -12.45
C VAL A 20 -5.04 -7.42 -13.07
N ARG A 21 -4.42 -8.49 -12.55
CA ARG A 21 -3.17 -9.00 -13.12
C ARG A 21 -3.41 -9.73 -14.47
N PRO A 22 -2.40 -9.79 -15.37
CA PRO A 22 -2.45 -10.67 -16.53
C PRO A 22 -2.55 -12.15 -16.14
N LEU A 23 -3.08 -12.95 -17.07
CA LEU A 23 -2.96 -14.40 -17.04
C LEU A 23 -1.50 -14.80 -17.32
N ALA A 24 -1.06 -15.93 -16.78
CA ALA A 24 0.31 -16.39 -16.99
C ALA A 24 0.50 -16.81 -18.47
N PRO A 25 1.63 -16.50 -19.11
CA PRO A 25 1.90 -16.96 -20.47
C PRO A 25 1.85 -18.49 -20.52
N GLY A 26 1.01 -19.05 -21.40
CA GLY A 26 0.85 -20.50 -21.53
C GLY A 26 -0.15 -21.16 -20.57
N SER A 27 -0.82 -20.40 -19.69
CA SER A 27 -2.00 -20.93 -19.01
C SER A 27 -3.12 -21.08 -20.04
N SER A 28 -3.45 -22.32 -20.42
CA SER A 28 -4.72 -22.68 -21.05
C SER A 28 -5.93 -22.32 -20.17
N ASP A 29 -5.67 -21.91 -18.93
CA ASP A 29 -6.62 -21.43 -17.93
C ASP A 29 -7.14 -20.02 -18.25
N VAL A 30 -7.66 -19.83 -19.47
CA VAL A 30 -8.99 -19.22 -19.46
C VAL A 30 -9.90 -20.31 -18.91
N GLU A 31 -9.89 -20.49 -17.57
CA GLU A 31 -10.99 -21.15 -16.87
C GLU A 31 -12.18 -20.22 -17.08
N LYS A 32 -12.71 -20.25 -18.30
CA LYS A 32 -13.99 -19.70 -18.64
C LYS A 32 -14.96 -20.42 -17.73
N LEU A 33 -15.95 -19.69 -17.25
CA LEU A 33 -17.14 -20.34 -16.70
C LEU A 33 -17.64 -21.36 -17.72
N GLU A 34 -18.41 -22.36 -17.29
CA GLU A 34 -19.02 -23.35 -18.21
C GLU A 34 -19.77 -22.67 -19.38
N SER A 35 -20.19 -21.43 -19.21
CA SER A 35 -20.80 -20.52 -20.20
C SER A 35 -19.85 -19.87 -21.21
N GLY A 36 -18.53 -20.10 -21.14
CA GLY A 36 -17.53 -19.49 -22.02
C GLY A 36 -17.16 -18.03 -21.68
N GLN A 37 -17.76 -17.44 -20.63
CA GLN A 37 -17.53 -16.04 -20.24
C GLN A 37 -16.29 -15.87 -19.33
N PRO A 38 -15.61 -14.70 -19.39
CA PRO A 38 -14.51 -14.40 -18.49
C PRO A 38 -15.01 -14.18 -17.05
N VAL A 39 -14.17 -14.53 -16.06
CA VAL A 39 -14.47 -14.33 -14.64
C VAL A 39 -14.57 -12.84 -14.28
N LEU A 40 -13.73 -12.03 -14.92
CA LEU A 40 -13.73 -10.57 -14.80
C LEU A 40 -14.01 -9.93 -16.16
N ALA A 41 -14.97 -9.01 -16.18
CA ALA A 41 -15.31 -8.20 -17.35
C ALA A 41 -15.20 -6.70 -17.02
N PHE A 42 -14.93 -5.92 -18.06
CA PHE A 42 -14.76 -4.47 -17.98
C PHE A 42 -15.76 -3.79 -18.92
N PRO A 43 -16.25 -2.59 -18.57
CA PRO A 43 -17.08 -1.80 -19.46
C PRO A 43 -16.39 -1.56 -20.82
N PRO A 44 -17.13 -1.48 -21.93
CA PRO A 44 -16.58 -1.13 -23.23
C PRO A 44 -15.86 0.23 -23.19
N ALA A 45 -14.77 0.35 -23.95
CA ALA A 45 -14.06 1.62 -24.08
C ALA A 45 -15.00 2.69 -24.65
N GLY A 46 -15.17 3.82 -23.92
CA GLY A 46 -16.04 4.94 -24.31
C GLY A 46 -17.30 5.11 -23.46
N ASP A 47 -17.61 4.17 -22.58
CA ASP A 47 -18.70 4.32 -21.61
C ASP A 47 -18.25 5.16 -20.40
N ALA A 48 -19.11 6.03 -19.86
CA ALA A 48 -18.77 6.97 -18.78
C ALA A 48 -18.43 6.28 -17.44
N THR A 49 -18.57 4.95 -17.38
CA THR A 49 -18.25 4.08 -16.25
C THR A 49 -16.87 3.41 -16.40
N THR A 50 -15.89 4.07 -17.04
CA THR A 50 -14.53 3.53 -17.29
C THR A 50 -13.79 2.99 -16.06
N ALA A 51 -14.26 3.27 -14.85
CA ALA A 51 -13.75 2.71 -13.60
C ALA A 51 -14.63 1.58 -13.03
N GLY A 52 -15.32 0.82 -13.88
CA GLY A 52 -16.12 -0.34 -13.52
C GLY A 52 -15.39 -1.68 -13.68
N VAL A 53 -15.72 -2.65 -12.82
CA VAL A 53 -15.32 -4.07 -12.96
C VAL A 53 -16.49 -4.98 -12.59
N GLU A 54 -16.79 -5.96 -13.42
CA GLU A 54 -17.79 -7.00 -13.15
C GLU A 54 -17.09 -8.32 -12.84
N LEU A 55 -17.41 -8.91 -11.70
CA LEU A 55 -16.99 -10.26 -11.33
C LEU A 55 -18.18 -11.21 -11.41
N THR A 56 -18.03 -12.29 -12.18
CA THR A 56 -18.98 -13.39 -12.19
C THR A 56 -18.52 -14.47 -11.21
N ALA A 57 -19.31 -14.67 -10.14
CA ALA A 57 -19.02 -15.66 -9.11
C ALA A 57 -19.22 -17.08 -9.63
N SER A 58 -18.68 -18.08 -8.92
CA SER A 58 -18.75 -19.49 -9.32
C SER A 58 -20.18 -20.04 -9.43
N ASN A 59 -21.17 -19.38 -8.81
CA ASN A 59 -22.58 -19.72 -8.91
C ASN A 59 -23.31 -18.97 -10.05
N GLY A 60 -22.58 -18.26 -10.92
CA GLY A 60 -23.13 -17.47 -12.03
C GLY A 60 -23.58 -16.06 -11.65
N ASN A 61 -23.57 -15.68 -10.36
CA ASN A 61 -24.00 -14.35 -9.95
C ASN A 61 -22.98 -13.28 -10.36
N LYS A 62 -23.45 -12.26 -11.09
CA LYS A 62 -22.66 -11.10 -11.48
C LYS A 62 -22.65 -10.05 -10.38
N ASN A 63 -21.49 -9.51 -10.07
CA ASN A 63 -21.30 -8.44 -9.09
C ASN A 63 -20.50 -7.31 -9.75
N THR A 64 -21.08 -6.13 -9.86
CA THR A 64 -20.45 -4.96 -10.47
C THR A 64 -19.94 -4.03 -9.38
N PHE A 65 -18.71 -3.53 -9.56
CA PHE A 65 -18.07 -2.58 -8.66
C PHE A 65 -17.55 -1.39 -9.46
N THR A 66 -17.57 -0.21 -8.84
CA THR A 66 -16.97 1.01 -9.39
C THR A 66 -15.96 1.56 -8.39
N PHE A 67 -14.81 1.99 -8.87
CA PHE A 67 -13.72 2.53 -8.06
C PHE A 67 -13.23 3.87 -8.63
N ASP A 68 -12.21 4.47 -8.04
CA ASP A 68 -11.63 5.71 -8.56
C ASP A 68 -10.82 5.46 -9.84
N GLN A 69 -10.26 4.25 -9.98
CA GLN A 69 -9.67 3.77 -11.23
C GLN A 69 -9.69 2.25 -11.30
N VAL A 70 -9.85 1.69 -12.50
CA VAL A 70 -9.77 0.25 -12.76
C VAL A 70 -8.75 -0.02 -13.86
N PHE A 71 -7.72 -0.79 -13.53
CA PHE A 71 -6.69 -1.23 -14.44
C PHE A 71 -6.95 -2.67 -14.88
N GLY A 72 -7.19 -2.85 -16.17
CA GLY A 72 -7.33 -4.16 -16.79
C GLY A 72 -6.01 -4.94 -16.88
N PRO A 73 -6.03 -6.20 -17.33
CA PRO A 73 -4.88 -7.10 -17.38
C PRO A 73 -3.70 -6.60 -18.24
N THR A 74 -3.96 -5.70 -19.18
CA THR A 74 -2.96 -5.12 -20.09
C THR A 74 -2.29 -3.87 -19.54
N ALA A 75 -2.76 -3.35 -18.40
CA ALA A 75 -2.21 -2.13 -17.81
C ALA A 75 -0.78 -2.34 -17.30
N SER A 76 0.13 -1.54 -17.85
CA SER A 76 1.55 -1.52 -17.52
C SER A 76 1.81 -0.95 -16.12
N GLN A 77 3.03 -1.17 -15.61
CA GLN A 77 3.47 -0.53 -14.36
C GLN A 77 3.52 0.99 -14.47
N GLU A 78 3.79 1.51 -15.68
CA GLU A 78 3.89 2.93 -15.96
C GLU A 78 2.54 3.62 -15.84
N GLU A 79 1.52 3.10 -16.54
CA GLU A 79 0.16 3.64 -16.51
C GLU A 79 -0.41 3.66 -15.09
N VAL A 80 -0.15 2.61 -14.30
CA VAL A 80 -0.58 2.57 -12.88
C VAL A 80 0.15 3.63 -12.05
N PHE A 81 1.44 3.85 -12.32
CA PHE A 81 2.23 4.84 -11.60
C PHE A 81 1.82 6.28 -11.95
N GLU A 82 1.54 6.57 -13.22
CA GLU A 82 1.11 7.90 -13.68
C GLU A 82 -0.11 8.42 -12.90
N GLU A 83 -1.09 7.55 -12.63
CA GLU A 83 -2.30 7.88 -11.86
C GLU A 83 -2.04 8.22 -10.38
N ILE A 84 -0.90 7.79 -9.83
CA ILE A 84 -0.50 8.08 -8.45
C ILE A 84 0.63 9.11 -8.33
N SER A 85 1.22 9.53 -9.46
CA SER A 85 2.39 10.43 -9.49
C SER A 85 2.19 11.71 -8.67
N LEU A 86 1.02 12.35 -8.77
CA LEU A 86 0.67 13.55 -7.99
C LEU A 86 0.49 13.27 -6.49
N LEU A 87 0.04 12.07 -6.15
CA LEU A 87 -0.08 11.63 -4.77
C LEU A 87 1.33 11.45 -4.18
N VAL A 88 2.25 10.83 -4.92
CA VAL A 88 3.67 10.72 -4.54
C VAL A 88 4.30 12.10 -4.38
N GLN A 89 4.06 13.02 -5.33
CA GLN A 89 4.57 14.40 -5.27
C GLN A 89 4.15 15.12 -3.99
N SER A 90 2.93 14.85 -3.50
CA SER A 90 2.44 15.45 -2.25
C SER A 90 3.32 15.12 -1.05
N ALA A 91 4.03 13.99 -1.05
CA ALA A 91 4.98 13.67 0.02
C ALA A 91 6.13 14.68 0.04
N LEU A 92 6.67 15.07 -1.12
CA LEU A 92 7.71 16.11 -1.21
C LEU A 92 7.21 17.48 -0.72
N ASP A 93 5.92 17.76 -0.94
CA ASP A 93 5.27 19.01 -0.50
C ASP A 93 5.03 19.06 1.03
N GLY A 94 5.35 17.98 1.76
CA GLY A 94 5.19 17.91 3.23
C GLY A 94 3.88 17.26 3.68
N TYR A 95 3.18 16.53 2.82
CA TYR A 95 2.06 15.68 3.24
C TYR A 95 2.54 14.29 3.67
N LYS A 96 1.73 13.64 4.49
CA LYS A 96 1.82 12.19 4.70
C LYS A 96 1.03 11.48 3.62
N VAL A 97 1.66 10.52 2.98
CA VAL A 97 1.07 9.72 1.91
C VAL A 97 1.20 8.26 2.30
N CYS A 98 0.10 7.52 2.22
CA CYS A 98 0.10 6.09 2.50
C CYS A 98 -0.61 5.36 1.36
N ILE A 99 0.12 4.46 0.69
CA ILE A 99 -0.40 3.63 -0.39
C ILE A 99 -0.20 2.17 -0.01
N PHE A 100 -1.27 1.38 -0.04
CA PHE A 100 -1.19 -0.03 0.30
C PHE A 100 -1.83 -0.91 -0.78
N ALA A 101 -1.18 -2.02 -1.09
CA ALA A 101 -1.66 -3.05 -1.99
C ALA A 101 -2.36 -4.14 -1.17
N TYR A 102 -3.56 -4.52 -1.59
CA TYR A 102 -4.42 -5.47 -0.87
C TYR A 102 -5.01 -6.50 -1.84
N GLY A 103 -5.14 -7.73 -1.38
CA GLY A 103 -5.71 -8.83 -2.14
C GLY A 103 -5.13 -10.19 -1.74
N GLN A 104 -5.66 -11.26 -2.30
CA GLN A 104 -5.17 -12.61 -2.04
C GLN A 104 -3.71 -12.81 -2.49
N THR A 105 -3.06 -13.85 -1.97
CA THR A 105 -1.78 -14.32 -2.49
C THR A 105 -1.86 -14.61 -3.99
N GLY A 106 -0.81 -14.20 -4.72
CA GLY A 106 -0.75 -14.34 -6.18
C GLY A 106 -1.60 -13.35 -6.98
N SER A 107 -2.27 -12.37 -6.35
CA SER A 107 -3.08 -11.38 -7.08
C SER A 107 -2.28 -10.23 -7.73
N GLY A 108 -0.97 -10.13 -7.43
CA GLY A 108 -0.09 -9.11 -8.01
C GLY A 108 0.26 -7.93 -7.09
N LYS A 109 0.04 -8.03 -5.78
CA LYS A 109 0.41 -6.99 -4.78
C LYS A 109 1.90 -6.62 -4.83
N THR A 110 2.78 -7.61 -4.66
CA THR A 110 4.23 -7.43 -4.70
C THR A 110 4.71 -6.94 -6.07
N HIS A 111 4.11 -7.44 -7.16
CA HIS A 111 4.40 -6.93 -8.50
C HIS A 111 3.99 -5.45 -8.62
N THR A 112 2.87 -5.04 -8.04
CA THR A 112 2.48 -3.62 -8.03
C THR A 112 3.47 -2.79 -7.22
N MET A 113 3.82 -3.19 -6.00
CA MET A 113 4.66 -2.39 -5.11
C MET A 113 6.13 -2.36 -5.52
N LEU A 114 6.74 -3.51 -5.82
CA LEU A 114 8.16 -3.65 -6.13
C LEU A 114 8.40 -3.84 -7.63
N GLY A 115 7.56 -4.65 -8.27
CA GLY A 115 7.74 -5.04 -9.67
C GLY A 115 8.82 -6.09 -9.88
N THR A 116 9.35 -6.14 -11.09
CA THR A 116 10.51 -6.96 -11.47
C THR A 116 11.65 -6.03 -11.92
N PRO A 117 12.89 -6.52 -12.10
CA PRO A 117 13.99 -5.70 -12.62
C PRO A 117 13.65 -4.97 -13.93
N ASP A 118 12.91 -5.61 -14.83
CA ASP A 118 12.51 -5.05 -16.13
C ASP A 118 11.20 -4.25 -16.08
N GLN A 119 10.39 -4.45 -15.03
CA GLN A 119 9.07 -3.85 -14.85
C GLN A 119 8.95 -3.31 -13.43
N ALA A 120 9.71 -2.24 -13.16
CA ALA A 120 9.76 -1.56 -11.87
C ALA A 120 8.35 -1.16 -11.38
N GLY A 121 8.03 -1.49 -10.14
CA GLY A 121 6.76 -1.17 -9.49
C GLY A 121 6.71 0.25 -8.91
N LEU A 122 5.76 0.48 -8.00
CA LEU A 122 5.50 1.79 -7.44
C LEU A 122 6.64 2.33 -6.58
N ILE A 123 7.28 1.52 -5.73
CA ILE A 123 8.35 1.96 -4.83
C ILE A 123 9.54 2.53 -5.62
N PRO A 124 10.18 1.78 -6.54
CA PRO A 124 11.30 2.31 -7.31
C PRO A 124 10.92 3.54 -8.15
N ARG A 125 9.74 3.54 -8.80
CA ARG A 125 9.28 4.69 -9.60
C ARG A 125 9.00 5.93 -8.75
N ALA A 126 8.40 5.77 -7.58
CA ALA A 126 8.12 6.86 -6.66
C ALA A 126 9.40 7.53 -6.16
N VAL A 127 10.40 6.73 -5.83
CA VAL A 127 11.72 7.22 -5.39
C VAL A 127 12.39 8.02 -6.53
N GLU A 128 12.44 7.47 -7.74
CA GLU A 128 13.01 8.17 -8.90
C GLU A 128 12.33 9.52 -9.16
N GLN A 129 11.00 9.56 -9.11
CA GLN A 129 10.24 10.80 -9.26
C GLN A 129 10.57 11.80 -8.14
N LEU A 130 10.57 11.37 -6.87
CA LEU A 130 10.82 12.24 -5.72
C LEU A 130 12.22 12.87 -5.76
N PHE A 131 13.25 12.08 -6.07
CA PHE A 131 14.62 12.61 -6.19
C PHE A 131 14.75 13.56 -7.38
N THR A 132 14.07 13.28 -8.50
CA THR A 132 14.07 14.17 -9.66
C THR A 132 13.38 15.51 -9.35
N ALA A 133 12.22 15.46 -8.70
CA ALA A 133 11.50 16.65 -8.27
C ALA A 133 12.27 17.44 -7.20
N ALA A 134 12.89 16.77 -6.23
CA ALA A 134 13.72 17.41 -5.21
C ALA A 134 14.88 18.19 -5.85
N ARG A 135 15.67 17.55 -6.72
CA ARG A 135 16.77 18.21 -7.44
C ARG A 135 16.31 19.43 -8.24
N ALA A 136 15.14 19.35 -8.88
CA ALA A 136 14.59 20.49 -9.62
C ALA A 136 14.26 21.67 -8.68
N LEU A 137 13.69 21.41 -7.50
CA LEU A 137 13.40 22.43 -6.49
C LEU A 137 14.67 23.00 -5.85
N GLU A 138 15.68 22.17 -5.63
CA GLU A 138 17.00 22.61 -5.13
C GLU A 138 17.68 23.56 -6.12
N ALA A 139 17.67 23.20 -7.42
CA ALA A 139 18.30 23.99 -8.48
C ALA A 139 17.57 25.32 -8.78
N SER A 140 16.25 25.38 -8.62
CA SER A 140 15.44 26.52 -9.07
C SER A 140 14.86 27.39 -7.95
N GLN A 141 14.71 26.87 -6.74
CA GLN A 141 13.91 27.50 -5.68
C GLN A 141 14.61 27.57 -4.31
N GLY A 142 15.89 27.17 -4.22
CA GLY A 142 16.67 27.29 -2.98
C GLY A 142 16.23 26.34 -1.86
N TRP A 143 15.56 25.24 -2.22
CA TRP A 143 15.29 24.15 -1.29
C TRP A 143 16.54 23.30 -1.07
N THR A 144 16.53 22.53 0.02
CA THR A 144 17.44 21.43 0.32
C THR A 144 16.62 20.29 0.89
N PHE A 145 16.88 19.06 0.46
CA PHE A 145 16.13 17.89 0.93
C PHE A 145 17.03 16.83 1.60
N GLU A 146 16.57 16.31 2.72
CA GLU A 146 17.11 15.13 3.39
C GLU A 146 16.09 13.99 3.27
N MET A 147 16.49 12.86 2.69
CA MET A 147 15.64 11.68 2.54
C MET A 147 16.21 10.50 3.32
N LYS A 148 15.36 9.87 4.14
CA LYS A 148 15.71 8.69 4.95
C LYS A 148 14.73 7.56 4.71
N ALA A 149 15.23 6.39 4.34
CA ALA A 149 14.43 5.21 4.10
C ALA A 149 14.55 4.20 5.25
N SER A 150 13.42 3.63 5.62
CA SER A 150 13.31 2.49 6.53
C SER A 150 12.48 1.39 5.88
N MET A 151 12.78 0.14 6.21
CA MET A 151 11.97 -1.01 5.79
C MET A 151 11.67 -1.91 6.98
N LEU A 152 10.39 -2.23 7.12
CA LEU A 152 9.86 -3.01 8.22
C LEU A 152 9.01 -4.15 7.69
N GLU A 153 9.11 -5.30 8.31
CA GLU A 153 8.20 -6.43 8.13
C GLU A 153 7.31 -6.56 9.37
N ILE A 154 6.02 -6.78 9.16
CA ILE A 154 5.09 -7.19 10.23
C ILE A 154 4.75 -8.66 10.00
N TYR A 155 5.23 -9.52 10.89
CA TYR A 155 5.04 -10.96 10.82
C TYR A 155 4.62 -11.48 12.19
N ASN A 156 3.53 -12.24 12.24
CA ASN A 156 3.00 -12.79 13.49
C ASN A 156 2.79 -11.73 14.61
N GLU A 157 2.25 -10.56 14.27
CA GLU A 157 2.07 -9.43 15.20
C GLU A 157 3.37 -8.95 15.87
N GLU A 158 4.51 -9.14 15.20
CA GLU A 158 5.80 -8.58 15.57
C GLU A 158 6.38 -7.72 14.45
N TYR A 159 6.98 -6.61 14.85
CA TYR A 159 7.75 -5.74 13.98
C TYR A 159 9.16 -6.31 13.82
N LYS A 160 9.65 -6.38 12.59
CA LYS A 160 11.01 -6.79 12.27
C LYS A 160 11.66 -5.78 11.33
N ASP A 161 12.76 -5.19 11.75
CA ASP A 161 13.59 -4.33 10.91
C ASP A 161 14.25 -5.14 9.78
N LEU A 162 14.15 -4.65 8.55
CA LEU A 162 14.75 -5.26 7.36
C LEU A 162 16.07 -4.59 6.94
N LEU A 163 16.52 -3.54 7.62
CA LEU A 163 17.75 -2.80 7.33
C LEU A 163 18.71 -2.73 8.53
N GLY A 164 18.23 -2.82 9.76
CA GLY A 164 19.05 -2.77 10.96
C GLY A 164 19.48 -4.13 11.49
N LYS A 165 20.16 -4.12 12.64
CA LYS A 165 20.43 -5.31 13.46
C LYS A 165 19.27 -5.66 14.40
N GLY A 166 18.23 -4.82 14.44
CA GLY A 166 17.12 -4.92 15.37
C GLY A 166 17.44 -4.37 16.76
N PRO A 167 16.49 -4.48 17.70
CA PRO A 167 16.65 -3.98 19.07
C PRO A 167 17.68 -4.81 19.85
N PRO A 168 18.22 -4.27 20.97
CA PRO A 168 19.07 -5.04 21.89
C PRO A 168 18.38 -6.32 22.36
N ALA A 169 19.18 -7.33 22.73
CA ALA A 169 18.66 -8.61 23.20
C ALA A 169 17.60 -8.44 24.31
N GLY A 170 16.46 -9.14 24.16
CA GLY A 170 15.33 -9.07 25.10
C GLY A 170 14.40 -7.86 24.91
N LYS A 171 14.71 -6.92 24.02
CA LYS A 171 13.82 -5.81 23.67
C LYS A 171 13.08 -6.10 22.36
N LYS A 172 11.92 -5.46 22.19
CA LYS A 172 11.11 -5.49 20.96
C LYS A 172 10.97 -4.07 20.41
N HIS A 173 10.72 -3.95 19.11
CA HIS A 173 10.32 -2.67 18.55
C HIS A 173 8.95 -2.24 19.11
N THR A 174 8.82 -0.97 19.44
CA THR A 174 7.59 -0.33 19.90
C THR A 174 7.28 0.88 19.03
N VAL A 175 5.99 1.06 18.70
CA VAL A 175 5.51 2.22 17.96
C VAL A 175 5.03 3.28 18.95
N THR A 176 5.46 4.51 18.73
CA THR A 176 5.04 5.71 19.48
C THR A 176 4.46 6.73 18.51
N HIS A 177 3.36 7.37 18.90
CA HIS A 177 2.77 8.47 18.15
C HIS A 177 3.01 9.77 18.91
N ASP A 178 3.65 10.73 18.25
CA ASP A 178 3.70 12.12 18.70
C ASP A 178 2.52 12.85 18.07
N GLU A 179 1.45 13.07 18.83
CA GLU A 179 0.25 13.76 18.36
C GLU A 179 0.53 15.23 18.03
N ARG A 180 1.52 15.87 18.66
CA ARG A 180 1.86 17.27 18.43
C ARG A 180 2.65 17.45 17.14
N ALA A 181 3.61 16.56 16.90
CA ALA A 181 4.37 16.53 15.65
C ALA A 181 3.64 15.79 14.51
N GLY A 182 2.54 15.10 14.83
CA GLY A 182 1.86 14.18 13.92
C GLY A 182 2.76 13.03 13.46
N MET A 183 3.82 12.68 14.20
CA MET A 183 4.83 11.74 13.73
C MET A 183 4.64 10.37 14.36
N THR A 184 4.72 9.32 13.55
CA THR A 184 4.78 7.94 14.05
C THR A 184 6.23 7.47 13.97
N ALA A 185 6.75 6.97 15.08
CA ALA A 185 8.12 6.46 15.17
C ALA A 185 8.12 5.01 15.65
N VAL A 186 9.07 4.22 15.16
CA VAL A 186 9.32 2.85 15.59
C VAL A 186 10.67 2.81 16.28
N SER A 187 10.70 2.42 17.55
CA SER A 187 11.95 2.36 18.32
C SER A 187 12.94 1.39 17.66
N HIS A 188 14.22 1.77 17.58
CA HIS A 188 15.30 0.92 17.03
C HIS A 188 15.10 0.50 15.57
N LEU A 189 14.24 1.17 14.81
CA LEU A 189 14.13 0.97 13.37
C LEU A 189 15.25 1.76 12.67
N GLU A 190 16.07 1.07 11.89
CA GLU A 190 17.14 1.69 11.11
C GLU A 190 16.56 2.66 10.07
N ALA A 191 17.06 3.90 10.06
CA ALA A 191 16.71 4.93 9.09
C ALA A 191 17.97 5.28 8.29
N VAL A 192 18.05 4.77 7.06
CA VAL A 192 19.22 4.93 6.20
C VAL A 192 19.07 6.18 5.35
N GLU A 193 20.04 7.08 5.42
CA GLU A 193 20.10 8.26 4.57
C GLU A 193 20.32 7.85 3.11
N CYS A 194 19.51 8.42 2.22
CA CYS A 194 19.50 8.10 0.80
C CYS A 194 19.91 9.34 0.00
N ALA A 195 21.10 9.32 -0.58
CA ALA A 195 21.59 10.40 -1.43
C ALA A 195 21.02 10.34 -2.86
N ASP A 196 20.65 9.14 -3.32
CA ASP A 196 20.13 8.92 -4.67
C ASP A 196 19.18 7.71 -4.73
N PRO A 197 18.47 7.51 -5.85
CA PRO A 197 17.60 6.35 -6.06
C PRO A 197 18.32 4.99 -6.02
N LYS A 198 19.61 4.94 -6.36
CA LYS A 198 20.40 3.69 -6.33
C LYS A 198 20.61 3.20 -4.90
N ALA A 199 20.78 4.12 -3.95
CA ALA A 199 20.85 3.80 -2.53
C ALA A 199 19.58 3.08 -2.07
N VAL A 200 18.40 3.59 -2.43
CA VAL A 200 17.13 2.95 -2.10
C VAL A 200 16.99 1.59 -2.77
N ARG A 201 17.38 1.45 -4.04
CA ARG A 201 17.39 0.16 -4.73
C ARG A 201 18.24 -0.89 -3.99
N ALA A 202 19.42 -0.52 -3.52
CA ALA A 202 20.27 -1.42 -2.73
C ALA A 202 19.61 -1.86 -1.40
N LEU A 203 18.83 -0.96 -0.77
CA LEU A 203 18.04 -1.28 0.42
C LEU A 203 16.91 -2.28 0.11
N LEU A 204 16.20 -2.08 -1.02
CA LEU A 204 15.16 -3.01 -1.48
C LEU A 204 15.73 -4.41 -1.72
N GLU A 205 16.88 -4.51 -2.39
CA GLU A 205 17.56 -5.79 -2.63
C GLU A 205 18.01 -6.46 -1.32
N ARG A 206 18.53 -5.68 -0.38
CA ARG A 206 18.92 -6.18 0.94
C ARG A 206 17.71 -6.71 1.72
N ALA A 207 16.61 -5.96 1.74
CA ALA A 207 15.37 -6.38 2.38
C ALA A 207 14.81 -7.65 1.72
N ALA A 208 14.84 -7.75 0.39
CA ALA A 208 14.43 -8.94 -0.35
C ALA A 208 15.25 -10.18 0.04
N ARG A 209 16.58 -10.05 0.13
CA ARG A 209 17.46 -11.15 0.60
C ARG A 209 17.13 -11.59 2.02
N LEU A 210 16.92 -10.65 2.95
CA LEU A 210 16.58 -10.99 4.34
C LEU A 210 15.22 -11.68 4.46
N ARG A 211 14.24 -11.28 3.64
CA ARG A 211 12.95 -11.96 3.56
C ARG A 211 13.10 -13.36 2.96
N ALA A 212 13.95 -13.54 1.95
CA ALA A 212 14.22 -14.83 1.32
C ALA A 212 14.92 -15.82 2.27
N VAL A 213 15.96 -15.40 3.00
CA VAL A 213 16.66 -16.25 3.99
C VAL A 213 15.71 -16.72 5.10
N GLY A 214 14.73 -15.89 5.45
CA GLY A 214 13.70 -16.24 6.42
C GLY A 214 12.55 -17.08 5.84
N ALA A 215 12.56 -17.39 4.55
CA ALA A 215 11.56 -18.21 3.86
C ALA A 215 12.11 -19.63 3.70
N THR A 216 11.38 -20.63 4.19
CA THR A 216 11.67 -22.06 3.95
C THR A 216 10.77 -22.56 2.81
N ALA A 217 11.08 -23.69 2.15
CA ALA A 217 10.17 -24.29 1.15
C ALA A 217 8.73 -24.53 1.66
N ALA A 218 8.56 -24.61 2.99
CA ALA A 218 7.29 -24.72 3.68
C ALA A 218 6.61 -23.36 4.02
N ASN A 219 7.31 -22.22 3.91
CA ASN A 219 6.85 -20.89 4.33
C ASN A 219 7.21 -19.88 3.23
N GLU A 220 6.31 -19.71 2.27
CA GLU A 220 6.37 -18.55 1.36
C GLU A 220 6.11 -17.29 2.20
N ARG A 221 7.18 -16.68 2.71
CA ARG A 221 7.11 -15.61 3.71
C ARG A 221 6.53 -14.30 3.16
N SER A 222 6.67 -14.07 1.86
CA SER A 222 6.21 -12.85 1.19
C SER A 222 4.68 -12.71 1.18
N SER A 223 3.94 -13.82 1.12
CA SER A 223 2.48 -13.84 1.20
C SER A 223 1.93 -13.74 2.62
N ARG A 224 2.79 -14.00 3.62
CA ARG A 224 2.40 -14.20 5.03
C ARG A 224 2.89 -13.09 5.97
N SER A 225 3.48 -12.05 5.43
CA SER A 225 3.98 -10.89 6.16
C SER A 225 3.60 -9.61 5.44
N HIS A 226 3.38 -8.53 6.19
CA HIS A 226 3.24 -7.19 5.60
C HIS A 226 4.62 -6.57 5.46
N MET A 227 4.92 -6.02 4.29
CA MET A 227 6.12 -5.21 4.08
C MET A 227 5.74 -3.75 4.07
N VAL A 228 6.44 -2.95 4.84
CA VAL A 228 6.25 -1.51 4.96
C VAL A 228 7.55 -0.83 4.55
N PHE A 229 7.51 -0.10 3.42
CA PHE A 229 8.55 0.84 3.02
C PHE A 229 8.16 2.23 3.53
N LEU A 230 9.07 2.88 4.24
CA LEU A 230 8.89 4.20 4.84
C LEU A 230 9.95 5.13 4.29
N LEU A 231 9.55 6.25 3.69
CA LEU A 231 10.46 7.30 3.25
C LEU A 231 10.10 8.61 3.95
N SER A 232 10.97 9.05 4.84
CA SER A 232 10.92 10.37 5.48
C SER A 232 11.59 11.38 4.59
N ILE A 233 10.93 12.51 4.35
CA ILE A 233 11.41 13.59 3.48
C ILE A 233 11.39 14.89 4.29
N ARG A 234 12.56 15.49 4.52
CA ARG A 234 12.67 16.79 5.19
C ARG A 234 13.17 17.81 4.19
N GLY A 235 12.40 18.87 3.99
CA GLY A 235 12.76 19.99 3.12
C GLY A 235 13.05 21.24 3.94
N ALA A 236 14.06 22.01 3.57
CA ALA A 236 14.32 23.33 4.13
C ALA A 236 14.62 24.34 3.01
N ASN A 237 14.01 25.52 3.10
CA ASN A 237 14.28 26.64 2.21
C ASN A 237 14.91 27.77 3.03
N ALA A 238 16.19 28.06 2.76
CA ALA A 238 16.94 29.05 3.52
C ALA A 238 16.45 30.48 3.27
N THR A 239 15.96 30.77 2.07
CA THR A 239 15.49 32.11 1.68
C THR A 239 14.16 32.46 2.35
N THR A 240 13.23 31.50 2.42
CA THR A 240 11.90 31.73 3.01
C THR A 240 11.80 31.32 4.49
N GLY A 241 12.82 30.62 5.00
CA GLY A 241 12.81 30.01 6.33
C GLY A 241 11.85 28.83 6.47
N GLN A 242 11.21 28.38 5.39
CA GLN A 242 10.22 27.29 5.42
C GLN A 242 10.88 25.93 5.65
N ARG A 243 10.18 25.07 6.40
CA ARG A 243 10.55 23.67 6.63
C ARG A 243 9.36 22.76 6.35
N LEU A 244 9.60 21.67 5.64
CA LEU A 244 8.63 20.66 5.26
C LEU A 244 9.00 19.31 5.89
N ASN A 245 7.99 18.58 6.36
CA ASN A 245 8.16 17.20 6.84
C ASN A 245 7.16 16.28 6.14
N GLY A 246 7.60 15.67 5.05
CA GLY A 246 6.86 14.71 4.25
C GLY A 246 7.10 13.26 4.68
N MET A 247 6.12 12.41 4.41
CA MET A 247 6.27 10.96 4.54
C MET A 247 5.60 10.24 3.38
N LEU A 248 6.28 9.25 2.82
CA LEU A 248 5.71 8.31 1.86
C LEU A 248 5.81 6.89 2.43
N ASN A 249 4.65 6.29 2.69
CA ASN A 249 4.52 4.93 3.19
C ASN A 249 3.94 4.06 2.07
N LEU A 250 4.69 3.06 1.62
CA LEU A 250 4.28 2.13 0.56
C LEU A 250 4.26 0.71 1.12
N ILE A 251 3.09 0.07 1.11
CA ILE A 251 2.82 -1.11 1.91
C ILE A 251 2.34 -2.26 1.03
N ASP A 252 3.07 -3.38 1.05
CA ASP A 252 2.65 -4.65 0.47
C ASP A 252 2.04 -5.50 1.58
N LEU A 253 0.71 -5.57 1.65
CA LEU A 253 0.03 -6.33 2.69
C LEU A 253 0.15 -7.84 2.42
N ALA A 254 0.03 -8.63 3.48
CA ALA A 254 -0.11 -10.07 3.38
C ALA A 254 -1.37 -10.48 2.59
N GLY A 255 -1.43 -11.75 2.16
CA GLY A 255 -2.59 -12.32 1.50
C GLY A 255 -3.88 -12.21 2.32
N SER A 256 -4.97 -11.83 1.66
CA SER A 256 -6.29 -11.70 2.29
C SER A 256 -7.11 -13.00 2.35
N GLU A 257 -6.55 -14.12 1.91
CA GLU A 257 -7.24 -15.40 1.84
C GLU A 257 -7.66 -15.94 3.22
N ARG A 258 -8.83 -16.59 3.25
CA ARG A 258 -9.43 -17.07 4.50
C ARG A 258 -8.79 -18.35 5.02
N LEU A 259 -8.79 -18.51 6.34
CA LEU A 259 -8.32 -19.71 7.05
C LEU A 259 -8.90 -21.02 6.50
N LYS A 260 -10.20 -21.03 6.16
CA LYS A 260 -10.91 -22.23 5.66
C LYS A 260 -10.32 -22.77 4.35
N THR A 261 -9.72 -21.90 3.54
CA THR A 261 -9.14 -22.23 2.24
C THR A 261 -7.68 -22.70 2.37
N SER A 262 -7.03 -22.46 3.52
CA SER A 262 -5.59 -22.67 3.71
C SER A 262 -5.19 -24.09 4.14
N GLY A 263 -6.11 -24.90 4.68
CA GLY A 263 -5.80 -26.24 5.20
C GLY A 263 -4.73 -26.29 6.32
N ALA A 264 -4.40 -25.15 6.93
CA ALA A 264 -3.28 -25.02 7.85
C ALA A 264 -3.54 -25.66 9.22
N SER A 265 -2.53 -26.38 9.75
CA SER A 265 -2.54 -26.99 11.09
C SER A 265 -1.33 -26.55 11.93
N GLY A 266 -1.40 -26.69 13.26
CA GLY A 266 -0.29 -26.40 14.16
C GLY A 266 0.18 -24.94 14.14
N GLU A 267 1.49 -24.71 14.02
CA GLU A 267 2.08 -23.35 13.98
C GLU A 267 1.61 -22.54 12.77
N ARG A 268 1.36 -23.19 11.63
CA ARG A 268 0.83 -22.52 10.43
C ARG A 268 -0.57 -21.96 10.68
N LEU A 269 -1.38 -22.61 11.53
CA LEU A 269 -2.70 -22.10 11.89
C LEU A 269 -2.58 -20.80 12.70
N LYS A 270 -1.67 -20.76 13.70
CA LYS A 270 -1.41 -19.55 14.50
C LYS A 270 -0.94 -18.39 13.63
N GLU A 271 -0.06 -18.67 12.68
CA GLU A 271 0.43 -17.68 11.72
C GLU A 271 -0.69 -17.14 10.81
N THR A 272 -1.53 -18.02 10.23
CA THR A 272 -2.67 -17.59 9.41
C THR A 272 -3.72 -16.83 10.22
N GLN A 273 -3.88 -17.15 11.51
CA GLN A 273 -4.70 -16.37 12.44
C GLN A 273 -4.11 -14.97 12.66
N ALA A 274 -2.80 -14.84 12.84
CA ALA A 274 -2.15 -13.55 13.03
C ALA A 274 -2.26 -12.65 11.77
N ILE A 275 -2.06 -13.22 10.58
CA ILE A 275 -2.25 -12.50 9.31
C ILE A 275 -3.69 -11.98 9.20
N ASN A 276 -4.67 -12.87 9.37
CA ASN A 276 -6.07 -12.48 9.28
C ASN A 276 -6.47 -11.50 10.38
N LYS A 277 -5.92 -11.60 11.58
CA LYS A 277 -6.13 -10.63 12.66
C LYS A 277 -5.75 -9.22 12.22
N SER A 278 -4.59 -9.04 11.60
CA SER A 278 -4.14 -7.71 11.17
C SER A 278 -5.01 -7.10 10.06
N LEU A 279 -5.48 -7.92 9.11
CA LEU A 279 -6.38 -7.46 8.03
C LEU A 279 -7.81 -7.23 8.53
N SER A 280 -8.32 -8.07 9.44
CA SER A 280 -9.60 -7.85 10.11
C SER A 280 -9.58 -6.56 10.92
N ALA A 281 -8.53 -6.33 11.73
CA ALA A 281 -8.37 -5.10 12.48
C ALA A 281 -8.31 -3.86 11.56
N LEU A 282 -7.65 -3.95 10.41
CA LEU A 282 -7.66 -2.88 9.41
C LEU A 282 -9.08 -2.58 8.92
N GLY A 283 -9.87 -3.62 8.65
CA GLY A 283 -11.27 -3.48 8.27
C GLY A 283 -12.15 -2.88 9.37
N ASP A 284 -11.91 -3.24 10.63
CA ASP A 284 -12.61 -2.67 11.80
C ASP A 284 -12.28 -1.20 11.97
N VAL A 285 -11.00 -0.82 11.83
CA VAL A 285 -10.56 0.59 11.90
C VAL A 285 -11.20 1.42 10.80
N ILE A 286 -11.19 0.95 9.54
CA ILE A 286 -11.81 1.67 8.42
C ILE A 286 -13.33 1.80 8.65
N ALA A 287 -13.98 0.75 9.15
CA ALA A 287 -15.41 0.79 9.47
C ALA A 287 -15.73 1.84 10.55
N ALA A 288 -15.00 1.78 11.67
CA ALA A 288 -15.19 2.71 12.79
C ALA A 288 -14.92 4.15 12.36
N LEU A 289 -13.93 4.38 11.50
CA LEU A 289 -13.65 5.70 10.91
C LEU A 289 -14.79 6.20 10.04
N GLY A 290 -15.29 5.37 9.11
CA GLY A 290 -16.41 5.72 8.23
C GLY A 290 -17.71 6.00 9.00
N SER A 291 -17.93 5.27 10.09
CA SER A 291 -19.05 5.47 11.00
C SER A 291 -18.83 6.61 12.02
N ARG A 292 -17.66 7.25 12.00
CA ARG A 292 -17.26 8.34 12.93
C ARG A 292 -17.44 7.94 14.40
N GLU A 293 -17.07 6.70 14.72
CA GLU A 293 -17.12 6.20 16.09
C GLU A 293 -16.17 6.97 17.00
N ALA A 294 -16.54 7.14 18.27
CA ALA A 294 -15.71 7.84 19.26
C ALA A 294 -14.40 7.10 19.57
N HIS A 295 -14.43 5.77 19.51
CA HIS A 295 -13.26 4.92 19.76
C HIS A 295 -12.89 4.16 18.49
N ILE A 296 -11.70 4.44 17.95
CA ILE A 296 -11.17 3.73 16.79
C ILE A 296 -10.18 2.65 17.26
N PRO A 297 -10.37 1.37 16.90
CA PRO A 297 -9.62 0.24 17.46
C PRO A 297 -8.21 0.05 16.86
N TYR A 298 -7.42 1.13 16.73
CA TYR A 298 -6.06 1.08 16.17
C TYR A 298 -5.15 0.06 16.86
N ARG A 299 -5.35 -0.16 18.16
CA ARG A 299 -4.52 -1.07 18.98
C ARG A 299 -4.81 -2.56 18.75
N ASN A 300 -5.84 -2.91 17.99
CA ASN A 300 -6.23 -4.31 17.76
C ASN A 300 -5.19 -5.11 16.95
N SER A 301 -4.31 -4.43 16.19
CA SER A 301 -3.17 -5.07 15.55
C SER A 301 -1.94 -4.15 15.49
N LYS A 302 -0.76 -4.76 15.31
CA LYS A 302 0.47 -4.01 15.04
C LYS A 302 0.43 -3.21 13.75
N LEU A 303 -0.24 -3.72 12.72
CA LEU A 303 -0.42 -3.01 11.45
C LEU A 303 -1.24 -1.74 11.65
N THR A 304 -2.43 -1.85 12.24
CA THR A 304 -3.31 -0.69 12.46
C THR A 304 -2.72 0.30 13.44
N TRP A 305 -1.95 -0.16 14.43
CA TRP A 305 -1.23 0.72 15.35
C TRP A 305 -0.15 1.51 14.61
N LEU A 306 0.68 0.84 13.80
CA LEU A 306 1.69 1.52 12.97
C LEU A 306 1.04 2.56 12.03
N LEU A 307 -0.11 2.23 11.46
CA LEU A 307 -0.78 3.07 10.47
C LEU A 307 -1.74 4.10 11.07
N GLN A 308 -1.86 4.22 12.40
CA GLN A 308 -2.77 5.18 13.04
C GLN A 308 -2.57 6.60 12.51
N GLY A 309 -1.31 7.05 12.39
CA GLY A 309 -0.97 8.38 11.88
C GLY A 309 -1.34 8.60 10.40
N CYS A 310 -1.62 7.54 9.66
CA CYS A 310 -2.10 7.59 8.28
C CYS A 310 -3.63 7.43 8.20
N LEU A 311 -4.20 6.56 9.03
CA LEU A 311 -5.62 6.18 8.98
C LEU A 311 -6.55 7.26 9.55
N GLY A 312 -6.07 8.12 10.46
CA GLY A 312 -6.87 9.11 11.20
C GLY A 312 -7.04 10.49 10.56
N GLY A 313 -7.03 10.61 9.23
CA GLY A 313 -7.43 11.84 8.52
C GLY A 313 -6.34 12.88 8.27
N ASP A 314 -5.10 12.66 8.74
CA ASP A 314 -3.96 13.58 8.50
C ASP A 314 -3.02 13.10 7.37
N ALA A 315 -3.44 12.09 6.60
CA ALA A 315 -2.68 11.57 5.47
C ALA A 315 -3.55 11.36 4.24
N LYS A 316 -2.94 11.48 3.07
CA LYS A 316 -3.56 11.10 1.81
C LYS A 316 -3.40 9.59 1.64
N MET A 317 -4.52 8.88 1.55
CA MET A 317 -4.51 7.42 1.47
C MET A 317 -5.03 6.89 0.13
N LEU A 318 -4.37 5.84 -0.34
CA LEU A 318 -4.75 5.08 -1.53
C LEU A 318 -4.63 3.58 -1.25
N MET A 319 -5.72 2.86 -1.50
CA MET A 319 -5.73 1.40 -1.58
C MET A 319 -5.63 0.97 -3.03
N ILE A 320 -4.80 -0.03 -3.32
CA ILE A 320 -4.81 -0.73 -4.60
C ILE A 320 -5.29 -2.17 -4.36
N ALA A 321 -6.52 -2.46 -4.77
CA ALA A 321 -7.12 -3.77 -4.72
C ALA A 321 -6.63 -4.61 -5.90
N ASN A 322 -5.70 -5.53 -5.62
CA ASN A 322 -5.15 -6.46 -6.60
C ASN A 322 -6.00 -7.73 -6.65
N VAL A 323 -6.50 -8.08 -7.84
CA VAL A 323 -7.34 -9.27 -8.07
C VAL A 323 -6.81 -10.13 -9.22
N ALA A 324 -7.14 -11.41 -9.19
CA ALA A 324 -6.75 -12.37 -10.21
C ALA A 324 -7.96 -12.78 -11.06
N PRO A 325 -7.81 -12.86 -12.40
CA PRO A 325 -8.93 -13.17 -13.31
C PRO A 325 -9.20 -14.67 -13.46
N THR A 326 -8.75 -15.53 -12.54
CA THR A 326 -8.93 -17.00 -12.62
C THR A 326 -10.16 -17.47 -11.85
N LEU A 327 -10.77 -18.60 -12.26
CA LEU A 327 -11.97 -19.14 -11.59
C LEU A 327 -11.64 -19.59 -10.17
N SER A 328 -10.50 -20.26 -10.01
CA SER A 328 -9.92 -20.60 -8.69
C SER A 328 -9.78 -19.40 -7.73
N ALA A 329 -9.61 -18.19 -8.25
CA ALA A 329 -9.47 -16.95 -7.47
C ALA A 329 -10.78 -16.15 -7.36
N ALA A 330 -11.87 -16.56 -7.99
CA ALA A 330 -13.09 -15.75 -8.10
C ALA A 330 -13.69 -15.37 -6.74
N ASN A 331 -13.75 -16.32 -5.80
CA ASN A 331 -14.33 -16.08 -4.47
C ASN A 331 -13.49 -15.11 -3.62
N GLU A 332 -12.17 -15.26 -3.66
CA GLU A 332 -11.25 -14.40 -2.91
C GLU A 332 -11.16 -13.01 -3.58
N SER A 333 -11.17 -12.94 -4.91
CA SER A 333 -11.28 -11.67 -5.66
C SER A 333 -12.59 -10.94 -5.35
N LEU A 334 -13.72 -11.65 -5.23
CA LEU A 334 -15.00 -11.07 -4.81
C LEU A 334 -14.91 -10.51 -3.39
N CYS A 335 -14.25 -11.21 -2.47
CA CYS A 335 -14.01 -10.71 -1.11
C CYS A 335 -13.15 -9.44 -1.13
N SER A 336 -12.09 -9.40 -1.94
CA SER A 336 -11.25 -8.22 -2.08
C SER A 336 -12.00 -7.03 -2.66
N LEU A 337 -12.81 -7.22 -3.70
CA LEU A 337 -13.62 -6.16 -4.33
C LEU A 337 -14.67 -5.61 -3.37
N ARG A 338 -15.35 -6.47 -2.59
CA ARG A 338 -16.31 -6.04 -1.55
C ARG A 338 -15.64 -5.22 -0.46
N PHE A 339 -14.47 -5.64 0.00
CA PHE A 339 -13.70 -4.88 0.97
C PHE A 339 -13.28 -3.52 0.39
N ALA A 340 -12.72 -3.51 -0.81
CA ALA A 340 -12.32 -2.29 -1.52
C ALA A 340 -13.49 -1.31 -1.70
N ALA A 341 -14.70 -1.81 -2.00
CA ALA A 341 -15.89 -0.97 -2.13
C ALA A 341 -16.28 -0.32 -0.80
N LYS A 342 -16.16 -1.04 0.32
CA LYS A 342 -16.35 -0.48 1.67
C LYS A 342 -15.32 0.61 1.97
N VAL A 343 -14.05 0.39 1.60
CA VAL A 343 -12.99 1.39 1.77
C VAL A 343 -13.27 2.65 0.94
N ASN A 344 -13.66 2.50 -0.33
CA ASN A 344 -13.94 3.62 -1.24
C ASN A 344 -15.09 4.51 -0.72
N ALA A 345 -16.10 3.89 -0.10
CA ALA A 345 -17.22 4.59 0.52
C ALA A 345 -16.89 5.26 1.88
N THR A 346 -15.66 5.12 2.40
CA THR A 346 -15.27 5.64 3.71
C THR A 346 -14.73 7.08 3.60
N GLU A 347 -15.34 8.01 4.33
CA GLU A 347 -14.85 9.37 4.53
C GLU A 347 -14.04 9.46 5.83
N ILE A 348 -12.78 9.88 5.76
CA ILE A 348 -11.85 9.91 6.90
C ILE A 348 -11.32 11.31 7.25
N GLY A 349 -11.71 12.33 6.47
CA GLY A 349 -11.30 13.72 6.65
C GLY A 349 -10.14 14.16 5.75
N THR A 350 -9.85 15.46 5.75
CA THR A 350 -8.90 16.09 4.82
C THR A 350 -7.47 16.11 5.38
N ALA A 351 -6.51 15.57 4.61
CA ALA A 351 -5.10 15.53 4.97
C ALA A 351 -4.51 16.94 5.20
N ARG A 352 -3.68 17.12 6.23
CA ARG A 352 -3.00 18.39 6.50
C ARG A 352 -1.54 18.34 6.06
N ARG A 353 -1.02 19.53 5.74
CA ARG A 353 0.37 19.73 5.33
C ARG A 353 1.23 19.99 6.57
N SER A 354 2.33 19.27 6.75
CA SER A 354 3.27 19.51 7.84
C SER A 354 4.32 20.53 7.40
N THR A 355 4.02 21.81 7.66
CA THR A 355 4.92 22.94 7.40
C THR A 355 5.21 23.71 8.67
N SER A 356 6.44 24.12 8.84
CA SER A 356 6.86 25.03 9.90
C SER A 356 7.80 26.09 9.35
N PHE A 357 8.07 27.13 10.13
CA PHE A 357 9.05 28.17 9.81
C PHE A 357 10.17 28.12 10.85
N ALA A 358 11.41 28.38 10.43
CA ALA A 358 12.50 28.63 11.36
C ALA A 358 12.15 29.85 12.24
N LYS A 359 12.39 29.73 13.55
CA LYS A 359 12.27 30.85 14.49
C LYS A 359 13.42 31.82 14.32
#